data_AF-A0A4P7KP65-F1
#
_entry.id   AF-A0A4P7KP65-F1
#
_cell.length_a   1.000
_cell.length_b   1.000
_cell.length_c   1.000
_cell.angle_alpha   90.00
_cell.angle_beta   90.00
_cell.angle_gamma   90.00
#
_symmetry.space_group_name_H-M   'P 1'
#
loop_
_entity.id
_entity.type
_entity.pdbx_description
1 polymer ?
#
loop_
_entity_poly.entity_id
_entity_poly.type
_entity_poly.pdbx_seq_one_letter_code
_entity_poly.pdbx_strand_id
1 'polypeptide(L)' 'MAGFPAHKELNTSDFKFATGIPKQHIQELSALTFIERNENVVLLGPSGVGKTHLAIGLGLKAVQAKKKTRFTTAAELML' A
#
# COMPACT_ATOMS: atom_id res chain seq x y z
N MET A 1 11.05 -11.44 5.49
CA MET A 1 10.13 -10.51 6.19
C MET A 1 10.26 -9.14 5.52
N ALA A 2 9.14 -8.44 5.28
CA ALA A 2 9.16 -7.15 4.58
C ALA A 2 9.40 -5.93 5.48
N GLY A 3 9.49 -6.12 6.80
CA GLY A 3 9.77 -5.04 7.76
C GLY A 3 8.61 -4.07 7.99
N PHE A 4 7.36 -4.49 7.77
CA PHE A 4 6.21 -3.61 8.03
C PHE A 4 6.11 -3.24 9.52
N PRO A 5 5.86 -1.98 9.86
CA PRO A 5 5.75 -1.53 11.26
C PRO A 5 4.44 -1.98 11.92
N ALA A 6 3.47 -2.47 11.14
CA ALA A 6 2.19 -2.99 11.61
C ALA A 6 1.59 -3.96 10.57
N HIS A 7 0.64 -4.78 11.02
CA HIS A 7 -0.18 -5.61 10.13
C HIS A 7 -1.48 -4.86 9.77
N LYS A 8 -1.65 -4.48 8.50
CA LYS A 8 -2.79 -3.68 8.01
C LYS A 8 -3.34 -4.26 6.72
N GLU A 9 -4.41 -5.03 6.79
CA GLU A 9 -5.01 -5.65 5.60
C GLU A 9 -5.82 -4.65 4.76
N LEU A 10 -5.94 -4.94 3.47
CA LEU A 10 -6.87 -4.27 2.57
C LEU A 10 -8.24 -4.95 2.66
N ASN A 11 -8.99 -4.68 3.72
CA ASN A 11 -10.35 -5.17 3.87
C ASN A 11 -11.33 -4.10 3.38
N THR A 12 -12.19 -4.48 2.42
CA THR A 12 -13.09 -3.55 1.70
C THR A 12 -14.11 -2.84 2.58
N SER A 13 -14.34 -3.34 3.79
CA SER A 13 -15.26 -2.80 4.78
C SER A 13 -14.66 -1.66 5.62
N ASP A 14 -13.34 -1.49 5.57
CA ASP A 14 -12.58 -0.61 6.47
C ASP A 14 -12.24 0.75 5.85
N PHE A 15 -12.49 0.97 4.55
CA PHE A 15 -12.08 2.21 3.85
C PHE A 15 -12.79 3.51 4.26
N LYS A 16 -13.42 3.55 5.44
CA LYS A 16 -13.92 4.80 6.05
C LYS A 16 -12.81 5.84 6.25
N PHE A 17 -11.55 5.41 6.35
CA PHE A 17 -10.39 6.29 6.53
C PHE A 17 -9.74 6.81 5.24
N ALA A 18 -9.96 6.15 4.10
CA ALA A 18 -9.41 6.56 2.81
C ALA A 18 -10.36 7.56 2.12
N THR A 19 -10.62 8.68 2.79
CA THR A 19 -11.46 9.74 2.25
C THR A 19 -10.82 10.30 0.98
N GLY A 20 -11.49 10.10 -0.16
CA GLY A 20 -11.06 10.66 -1.46
C GLY A 20 -10.40 9.69 -2.45
N ILE A 21 -10.18 8.41 -2.09
CA ILE A 21 -9.73 7.40 -3.07
C ILE A 21 -10.93 6.52 -3.46
N PRO A 22 -11.32 6.46 -4.75
CA PRO A 22 -12.36 5.56 -5.21
C PRO A 22 -12.03 4.11 -4.84
N LYS A 23 -12.99 3.40 -4.24
CA LYS A 23 -12.84 1.98 -3.85
C LYS A 23 -12.36 1.11 -5.01
N GLN A 24 -12.81 1.43 -6.23
CA GLN A 24 -12.41 0.74 -7.45
C GLN A 24 -10.89 0.80 -7.68
N HIS A 25 -10.25 1.96 -7.52
CA HIS A 25 -8.80 2.08 -7.69
C HIS A 25 -8.04 1.24 -6.66
N ILE A 26 -8.53 1.15 -5.43
CA ILE A 26 -7.90 0.29 -4.41
C ILE A 26 -8.03 -1.18 -4.79
N GLN A 27 -9.17 -1.59 -5.33
CA GLN A 27 -9.37 -2.95 -5.84
C GLN A 27 -8.46 -3.25 -7.03
N GLU A 28 -8.31 -2.33 -7.97
CA GLU A 28 -7.39 -2.45 -9.12
C GLU A 28 -5.94 -2.59 -8.63
N LEU A 29 -5.49 -1.74 -7.71
CA LEU A 29 -4.16 -1.82 -7.11
C LEU A 29 -3.94 -3.13 -6.34
N SER A 30 -5.00 -3.70 -5.73
CA SER A 30 -4.91 -4.96 -4.99
C SER A 30 -4.62 -6.17 -5.88
N ALA A 31 -4.84 -6.05 -7.20
CA ALA A 31 -4.44 -7.06 -8.18
C ALA A 31 -2.94 -7.05 -8.48
N LEU A 32 -2.19 -6.04 -8.01
CA LEU A 32 -0.74 -5.89 -8.15
C LEU A 32 -0.22 -5.83 -9.59
N THR A 33 -1.09 -5.61 -10.57
CA THR A 33 -0.73 -5.55 -12.00
C THR A 33 0.27 -4.43 -12.32
N PHE A 34 0.29 -3.36 -11.52
CA PHE A 34 1.29 -2.28 -11.62
C PHE A 34 2.73 -2.80 -11.46
N ILE A 35 2.96 -3.87 -10.70
CA ILE A 35 4.30 -4.48 -10.54
C ILE A 35 4.77 -5.07 -11.87
N GLU A 36 3.89 -5.76 -12.58
CA GLU A 36 4.22 -6.40 -13.87
C GLU A 36 4.40 -5.36 -14.99
N ARG A 37 3.70 -4.23 -14.88
CA ARG A 37 3.80 -3.09 -15.79
C ARG A 37 4.99 -2.17 -15.51
N ASN A 38 5.76 -2.41 -14.44
CA ASN A 38 6.82 -1.51 -13.97
C ASN A 38 6.31 -0.08 -13.67
N GLU A 39 5.12 0.02 -13.12
CA GLU A 39 4.47 1.29 -12.76
C GLU A 39 4.67 1.62 -11.28
N ASN A 40 4.83 2.91 -10.98
CA ASN A 40 4.89 3.40 -9.61
C ASN A 40 3.50 3.80 -9.11
N VAL A 41 3.20 3.48 -7.86
CA VAL A 41 1.98 3.93 -7.18
C VAL A 41 2.35 5.02 -6.19
N VAL A 42 1.80 6.22 -6.38
CA VAL A 42 2.03 7.38 -5.50
C VAL A 42 0.71 7.75 -4.82
N LEU A 43 0.69 7.70 -3.49
CA LEU A 43 -0.47 8.09 -2.68
C LEU A 43 -0.29 9.52 -2.18
N LEU A 44 -1.16 10.43 -2.61
CA LEU A 44 -1.12 11.86 -2.24
C LEU A 44 -2.35 12.24 -1.41
N GLY A 45 -2.15 13.15 -0.46
CA GLY A 45 -3.23 13.69 0.36
C GLY A 45 -2.77 14.15 1.76
N PRO A 46 -3.65 14.80 2.54
CA PRO A 46 -3.36 15.31 3.88
C PRO A 46 -2.84 14.24 4.85
N SER A 47 -2.21 14.64 5.95
CA SER A 47 -1.84 13.70 7.01
C SER A 47 -3.09 13.00 7.60
N GLY A 48 -2.94 11.74 8.02
CA GLY A 48 -4.03 10.99 8.67
C GLY A 48 -5.07 10.31 7.76
N VAL A 49 -5.06 10.52 6.43
CA VAL A 49 -6.06 9.95 5.49
C VAL A 49 -5.79 8.49 5.06
N GLY A 50 -4.98 7.73 5.81
CA GLY A 50 -4.78 6.30 5.54
C GLY A 50 -3.75 5.93 4.45
N LYS A 51 -2.94 6.86 3.94
CA LYS A 51 -1.91 6.57 2.91
C LYS A 51 -0.95 5.44 3.31
N THR A 52 -0.38 5.51 4.51
CA THR A 52 0.53 4.48 5.04
C THR A 52 -0.18 3.14 5.24
N HIS A 53 -1.45 3.15 5.65
CA HIS A 53 -2.26 1.94 5.76
C HIS A 53 -2.40 1.26 4.40
N LEU A 54 -2.75 2.02 3.35
CA LEU A 54 -2.88 1.50 1.99
C LEU A 54 -1.55 0.94 1.47
N ALA A 55 -0.43 1.64 1.70
CA ALA A 55 0.89 1.16 1.31
C ALA A 55 1.27 -0.17 1.99
N ILE A 56 1.02 -0.30 3.30
CA ILE A 56 1.25 -1.55 4.05
C ILE A 56 0.34 -2.66 3.51
N GLY A 57 -0.94 -2.38 3.28
CA GLY A 57 -1.88 -3.38 2.80
C GLY A 57 -1.56 -3.90 1.40
N LEU A 58 -1.16 -3.02 0.48
CA LEU A 58 -0.66 -3.41 -0.85
C LEU A 58 0.64 -4.23 -0.72
N GLY A 59 1.55 -3.82 0.16
CA GLY A 59 2.76 -4.55 0.45
C GLY A 59 2.51 -5.96 1.00
N LEU A 60 1.52 -6.12 1.89
CA LEU A 60 1.11 -7.44 2.41
C LEU A 60 0.54 -8.33 1.31
N LYS A 61 -0.29 -7.77 0.40
CA LYS A 61 -0.75 -8.49 -0.80
C LYS A 61 0.42 -8.95 -1.67
N ALA A 62 1.43 -8.10 -1.87
CA ALA A 62 2.64 -8.45 -2.62
C ALA A 62 3.43 -9.59 -1.95
N VAL A 63 3.56 -9.58 -0.62
CA VAL A 63 4.18 -10.68 0.14
C VAL A 63 3.40 -11.98 -0.03
N GLN A 64 2.05 -11.94 0.07
CA GLN A 64 1.18 -13.10 -0.16
C GLN A 64 1.35 -13.67 -1.58
N ALA A 65 1.55 -12.79 -2.57
CA ALA A 65 1.86 -13.14 -3.95
C ALA A 65 3.34 -13.53 -4.19
N LYS A 66 4.11 -13.80 -3.12
CA LYS A 66 5.53 -14.19 -3.15
C LYS A 66 6.44 -13.17 -3.86
N LYS A 67 6.05 -11.90 -3.94
CA LYS A 67 6.92 -10.82 -4.41
C LYS A 67 7.81 -10.35 -3.26
N LYS A 68 9.08 -10.07 -3.56
CA LYS A 68 10.00 -9.49 -2.58
C LYS A 68 9.56 -8.05 -2.30
N THR A 69 9.33 -7.75 -1.02
CA THR A 69 8.81 -6.45 -0.59
C THR A 69 9.65 -5.93 0.57
N ARG A 70 9.89 -4.61 0.59
CA ARG A 70 10.53 -3.88 1.69
C ARG A 70 9.68 -2.66 2.03
N PHE A 71 9.51 -2.39 3.31
CA PHE A 71 8.96 -1.14 3.81
C PHE A 71 10.07 -0.32 4.48
N THR A 72 10.16 0.97 4.16
CA THR A 72 11.14 1.90 4.75
C THR A 72 10.63 3.32 4.65
N THR A 73 11.09 4.20 5.54
CA THR A 73 10.81 5.64 5.44
C THR A 73 11.77 6.32 4.46
N ALA A 74 11.39 7.49 3.94
CA ALA A 74 12.30 8.28 3.10
C ALA A 74 13.59 8.67 3.86
N ALA A 75 13.48 8.95 5.16
CA ALA A 75 14.63 9.29 6.00
C ALA A 75 15.61 8.11 6.15
N GLU A 76 15.10 6.89 6.38
CA GLU A 76 15.92 5.67 6.43
C GLU A 76 16.54 5.29 5.09
N LEU A 77 15.89 5.64 3.98
CA LEU A 77 16.40 5.34 2.64
C LEU A 77 17.61 6.20 2.25
N MET A 78 17.76 7.37 2.87
CA MET A 78 18.87 8.30 2.61
C MET A 78 20.15 7.98 3.40
N LEU A 79 20.08 7.01 4.31
CA LEU A 79 21.22 6.49 5.08
C LEU A 79 21.88 5.32 4.35
#